data_AF-A0A3D5RP97-F1
#
_entry.id   AF-A0A3D5RP97-F1
#
_cell.length_a   1.000
_cell.length_b   1.000
_cell.length_c   1.000
_cell.angle_alpha   90.00
_cell.angle_beta   90.00
_cell.angle_gamma   90.00
#
_symmetry.space_group_name_H-M   'P 1'
#
loop_
_entity.id
_entity.type
_entity.pdbx_description
1 polymer ?
#
loop_
_entity_poly.entity_id
_entity_poly.type
_entity_poly.pdbx_seq_one_letter_code
_entity_poly.pdbx_strand_id
1 'polypeptide(L)'
;MSTIGPREINVPFRPIPLDVPEGMKPNEFFNSPENLKDLTENNGLLINDEDLLLYRKALGHSNEFDCSIIYNTSQSVLNPLGRAVRRTQLPKNVRKVWNRMNQIIIGFMLEQYPDPEKHLILAGEASLDATWPITSAGVPSIRMLHNHFIVFDKQQLKEAPLTDTNNPNLTDGGQHSLFAAYMQDVYVEFLSSLDLKILKPVESDASSLALTGYPQGLPSWEIQGGIDSLKNIDFWKEYDQVLKGFLDFHRT
;
A
#
# COMPACT_ATOMS: atom_id res chain seq x y z
N MET A 1 14.91 27.98 -3.80
CA MET A 1 14.52 26.78 -3.04
C MET A 1 13.73 25.89 -3.97
N SER A 2 14.00 24.58 -4.02
CA SER A 2 13.19 23.65 -4.83
C SER A 2 11.74 23.76 -4.37
N THR A 3 10.82 24.00 -5.30
CA THR A 3 9.37 23.95 -5.03
C THR A 3 8.82 22.53 -5.11
N ILE A 4 9.64 21.56 -5.51
CA ILE A 4 9.30 20.14 -5.68
C ILE A 4 9.82 19.36 -4.47
N GLY A 5 8.95 18.59 -3.82
CA GLY A 5 9.28 17.71 -2.70
C GLY A 5 8.05 17.14 -1.98
N PRO A 6 8.25 16.23 -1.00
CA PRO A 6 7.18 15.71 -0.14
C PRO A 6 6.37 16.83 0.51
N ARG A 7 5.07 16.60 0.69
CA ARG A 7 4.13 17.56 1.26
C ARG A 7 3.66 17.09 2.63
N GLU A 8 3.65 18.00 3.60
CA GLU A 8 3.08 17.73 4.90
C GLU A 8 1.60 18.08 4.90
N ILE A 9 0.76 17.06 5.11
CA ILE A 9 -0.69 17.19 5.18
C ILE A 9 -1.17 16.81 6.56
N ASN A 10 -2.05 17.64 7.13
CA ASN A 10 -2.71 17.37 8.39
C ASN A 10 -4.15 16.94 8.12
N VAL A 11 -4.43 15.66 8.37
CA VAL A 11 -5.74 15.07 8.12
C VAL A 11 -6.44 14.89 9.47
N PRO A 12 -7.50 15.66 9.77
CA PRO A 12 -8.28 15.42 10.97
C PRO A 12 -8.93 14.02 10.87
N PHE A 13 -8.88 13.28 11.97
CA PHE A 13 -9.44 11.93 12.05
C PHE A 13 -10.60 11.87 13.06
N ARG A 14 -11.49 10.90 12.86
CA ARG A 14 -12.52 10.60 13.86
C ARG A 14 -11.86 9.85 15.03
N PRO A 15 -12.06 10.28 16.28
CA PRO A 15 -11.56 9.55 17.44
C PRO A 15 -11.98 8.08 17.39
N ILE A 16 -11.01 7.18 17.55
CA ILE A 16 -11.27 5.75 17.63
C ILE A 16 -11.83 5.48 19.03
N PRO A 17 -12.98 4.81 19.17
CA PRO A 17 -13.64 4.59 20.46
C PRO A 17 -12.98 3.44 21.26
N LEU A 18 -11.67 3.26 21.10
CA LEU A 18 -10.89 2.22 21.74
C LEU A 18 -9.77 2.84 22.56
N ASP A 19 -9.66 2.41 23.82
CA ASP A 19 -8.53 2.75 24.67
C ASP A 19 -7.43 1.71 24.49
N VAL A 20 -6.19 2.18 24.32
CA VAL A 20 -5.02 1.30 24.33
C VAL A 20 -4.83 0.80 25.78
N PRO A 21 -4.83 -0.53 26.02
CA PRO A 21 -4.67 -1.07 27.37
C PRO A 21 -3.37 -0.63 28.03
N GLU A 22 -3.38 -0.48 29.36
CA GLU A 22 -2.18 -0.13 30.12
C GLU A 22 -1.05 -1.14 29.86
N GLY A 23 0.15 -0.63 29.53
CA GLY A 23 1.34 -1.43 29.23
C GLY A 23 1.44 -1.94 27.77
N MET A 24 0.43 -1.74 26.93
CA MET A 24 0.48 -2.06 25.50
C MET A 24 0.89 -0.84 24.67
N LYS A 25 1.72 -1.03 23.65
CA LYS A 25 2.03 0.07 22.72
C LYS A 25 0.89 0.28 21.72
N PRO A 26 0.61 1.53 21.29
CA PRO A 26 -0.45 1.79 20.31
C PRO A 26 -0.32 0.97 19.03
N ASN A 27 0.90 0.80 18.51
CA ASN A 27 1.14 -0.01 17.31
C ASN A 27 0.89 -1.51 17.53
N GLU A 28 0.99 -2.04 18.75
CA GLU A 28 0.62 -3.43 19.03
C GLU A 28 -0.90 -3.57 19.08
N PHE A 29 -1.57 -2.61 19.72
CA PHE A 29 -3.02 -2.59 19.87
C PHE A 29 -3.75 -2.40 18.53
N PHE A 30 -3.37 -1.41 17.72
CA PHE A 30 -4.04 -1.16 16.43
C PHE A 30 -3.77 -2.21 15.37
N ASN A 31 -2.90 -3.17 15.69
CA ASN A 31 -2.76 -4.35 14.87
C ASN A 31 -3.44 -5.57 15.49
N SER A 32 -4.01 -5.53 16.69
CA SER A 32 -4.53 -6.73 17.35
C SER A 32 -5.83 -7.26 16.70
N PRO A 33 -6.22 -8.52 17.00
CA PRO A 33 -7.53 -9.06 16.63
C PRO A 33 -8.70 -8.19 17.10
N GLU A 34 -8.57 -7.53 18.24
CA GLU A 34 -9.59 -6.61 18.79
C GLU A 34 -9.78 -5.40 17.89
N ASN A 35 -8.70 -4.79 17.40
CA ASN A 35 -8.82 -3.70 16.44
C ASN A 35 -9.42 -4.17 15.11
N LEU A 36 -9.08 -5.37 14.63
CA LEU A 36 -9.70 -5.91 13.41
C LEU A 36 -11.20 -6.17 13.57
N LYS A 37 -11.61 -6.62 14.76
CA LYS A 37 -13.02 -6.76 15.11
C LYS A 37 -13.72 -5.39 15.13
N ASP A 38 -13.12 -4.38 15.74
CA ASP A 38 -13.65 -3.01 15.71
C ASP A 38 -13.74 -2.46 14.28
N LEU A 39 -12.70 -2.66 13.47
CA LEU A 39 -12.71 -2.28 12.06
C LEU A 39 -13.83 -2.97 11.28
N THR A 40 -14.11 -4.23 11.60
CA THR A 40 -15.20 -5.01 11.00
C THR A 40 -16.58 -4.45 11.40
N GLU A 41 -16.75 -4.11 12.68
CA GLU A 41 -18.05 -3.72 13.25
C GLU A 41 -18.40 -2.23 13.06
N ASN A 42 -17.40 -1.34 13.15
CA ASN A 42 -17.61 0.11 13.19
C ASN A 42 -17.16 0.84 11.91
N ASN A 43 -16.17 0.30 11.19
CA ASN A 43 -15.58 0.93 10.01
C ASN A 43 -15.68 0.09 8.73
N GLY A 44 -16.25 -1.11 8.85
CA GLY A 44 -16.33 -2.11 7.79
C GLY A 44 -17.37 -1.67 6.77
N LEU A 45 -16.94 -1.56 5.53
CA LEU A 45 -17.82 -1.25 4.41
C LEU A 45 -18.35 -2.55 3.78
N LEU A 46 -17.48 -3.56 3.67
CA LEU A 46 -17.83 -4.87 3.12
C LEU A 46 -16.94 -5.97 3.68
N ILE A 47 -17.56 -7.09 4.05
CA ILE A 47 -16.91 -8.35 4.40
C ILE A 47 -17.46 -9.42 3.45
N ASN A 48 -16.65 -10.40 3.11
CA ASN A 48 -17.08 -11.56 2.32
C ASN A 48 -16.65 -12.88 2.96
N ASP A 49 -17.08 -13.98 2.35
CA ASP A 49 -16.83 -15.36 2.81
C ASP A 49 -15.35 -15.76 2.72
N GLU A 50 -14.52 -14.96 2.04
CA GLU A 50 -13.08 -15.13 1.91
C GLU A 50 -12.27 -14.35 2.95
N ASP A 51 -12.93 -13.84 4.00
CA ASP A 51 -12.33 -13.02 5.07
C ASP A 51 -11.66 -11.73 4.56
N LEU A 52 -12.06 -11.22 3.39
CA LEU A 52 -11.59 -9.92 2.90
C LEU A 52 -12.48 -8.81 3.44
N LEU A 53 -11.86 -7.88 4.14
CA LEU A 53 -12.51 -6.71 4.71
C LEU A 53 -12.13 -5.48 3.88
N LEU A 54 -13.13 -4.85 3.25
CA LEU A 54 -13.04 -3.48 2.79
C LEU A 54 -13.49 -2.56 3.93
N TYR A 55 -12.65 -1.63 4.34
CA TYR A 55 -12.95 -0.72 5.43
C TYR A 55 -12.45 0.69 5.15
N ARG A 56 -13.07 1.67 5.81
CA ARG A 56 -12.58 3.05 5.85
C ARG A 56 -11.52 3.20 6.93
N LYS A 57 -10.37 3.80 6.60
CA LYS A 57 -9.36 4.10 7.61
C LYS A 57 -9.87 5.13 8.60
N ALA A 58 -9.79 4.83 9.89
CA ALA A 58 -10.06 5.81 10.94
C ALA A 58 -8.97 6.89 10.96
N LEU A 59 -7.71 6.47 10.91
CA LEU A 59 -6.53 7.31 10.69
C LEU A 59 -6.18 7.29 9.20
N GLY A 60 -6.78 8.22 8.46
CA GLY A 60 -6.62 8.34 7.00
C GLY A 60 -5.48 9.27 6.60
N HIS A 61 -4.98 9.06 5.39
CA HIS A 61 -4.01 9.88 4.67
C HIS A 61 -4.73 10.99 3.89
N SER A 62 -6.03 10.82 3.64
CA SER A 62 -6.85 11.81 2.94
C SER A 62 -8.29 11.80 3.46
N ASN A 63 -8.94 12.96 3.40
CA ASN A 63 -10.38 13.09 3.63
C ASN A 63 -11.21 13.05 2.35
N GLU A 64 -10.57 13.06 1.18
CA GLU A 64 -11.27 12.96 -0.11
C GLU A 64 -11.76 11.52 -0.32
N PHE A 65 -10.83 10.56 -0.30
CA PHE A 65 -11.13 9.13 -0.27
C PHE A 65 -9.94 8.40 0.33
N ASP A 66 -10.19 7.58 1.36
CA ASP A 66 -9.19 6.68 1.93
C ASP A 66 -9.86 5.42 2.46
N CYS A 67 -9.60 4.31 1.78
CA CYS A 67 -10.06 3.01 2.21
C CYS A 67 -9.00 1.94 1.96
N SER A 68 -9.32 0.73 2.38
CA SER A 68 -8.40 -0.37 2.30
C SER A 68 -9.10 -1.71 2.21
N ILE A 69 -8.49 -2.63 1.48
CA ILE A 69 -8.84 -4.05 1.54
C ILE A 69 -7.76 -4.74 2.35
N ILE A 70 -8.17 -5.48 3.38
CA ILE A 70 -7.27 -6.30 4.18
C ILE A 70 -7.78 -7.75 4.23
N TYR A 71 -6.86 -8.71 4.15
CA TYR A 71 -7.21 -10.12 4.33
C TYR A 71 -7.15 -10.49 5.80
N ASN A 72 -8.33 -10.67 6.43
CA ASN A 72 -8.47 -10.91 7.86
C ASN A 72 -7.86 -12.26 8.27
N THR A 73 -6.64 -12.20 8.81
CA THR A 73 -5.89 -13.37 9.26
C THR A 73 -5.63 -13.36 10.76
N SER A 74 -6.38 -12.54 11.50
CA SER A 74 -6.29 -12.45 12.97
C SER A 74 -6.46 -13.79 13.68
N GLN A 75 -7.17 -14.74 13.06
CA GLN A 75 -7.43 -16.08 13.59
C GLN A 75 -6.72 -17.19 12.79
N SER A 76 -5.80 -16.83 11.89
CA SER A 76 -5.11 -17.80 11.03
C SER A 76 -3.63 -17.49 10.86
N VAL A 77 -2.80 -18.53 10.96
CA VAL A 77 -1.36 -18.39 10.72
C VAL A 77 -1.09 -18.62 9.24
N LEU A 78 -0.91 -17.53 8.49
CA LEU A 78 -0.60 -17.60 7.05
C LEU A 78 0.83 -18.10 6.76
N ASN A 79 1.75 -17.84 7.68
CA ASN A 79 3.11 -18.35 7.59
C ASN A 79 3.59 -18.77 8.98
N PRO A 80 3.86 -20.06 9.24
CA PRO A 80 4.25 -20.55 10.56
C PRO A 80 5.60 -20.02 11.04
N LEU A 81 6.43 -19.51 10.12
CA LEU A 81 7.68 -18.82 10.44
C LEU A 81 7.48 -17.32 10.65
N GLY A 82 6.22 -16.86 10.74
CA GLY A 82 5.83 -15.47 10.85
C GLY A 82 6.58 -14.61 9.85
N ARG A 83 6.55 -14.96 8.56
CA ARG A 83 7.14 -14.16 7.47
C ARG A 83 6.06 -13.39 6.74
N ALA A 84 6.41 -12.28 6.08
CA ALA A 84 5.47 -11.58 5.20
C ALA A 84 4.91 -12.56 4.15
N VAL A 85 3.60 -12.51 3.95
CA VAL A 85 2.89 -13.47 3.10
C VAL A 85 2.66 -12.83 1.74
N ARG A 86 3.11 -13.51 0.69
CA ARG A 86 2.86 -13.06 -0.68
C ARG A 86 1.44 -13.35 -1.09
N ARG A 87 0.89 -12.51 -1.96
CA ARG A 87 -0.38 -12.79 -2.64
C ARG A 87 -0.38 -14.17 -3.30
N THR A 88 0.72 -14.60 -3.93
CA THR A 88 0.86 -15.95 -4.53
C THR A 88 0.72 -17.12 -3.55
N GLN A 89 0.85 -16.86 -2.24
CA GLN A 89 0.71 -17.86 -1.17
C GLN A 89 -0.73 -17.94 -0.65
N LEU A 90 -1.60 -16.99 -1.02
CA LEU A 90 -3.01 -17.02 -0.64
C LEU A 90 -3.79 -18.12 -1.38
N PRO A 91 -4.89 -18.64 -0.81
CA PRO A 91 -5.78 -19.55 -1.51
C PRO A 91 -6.28 -18.98 -2.85
N LYS A 92 -6.50 -19.85 -3.84
CA LYS A 92 -6.87 -19.44 -5.20
C LYS A 92 -8.16 -18.60 -5.23
N ASN A 93 -9.15 -18.94 -4.41
CA ASN A 93 -10.41 -18.18 -4.35
C ASN A 93 -10.21 -16.80 -3.73
N VAL A 94 -9.49 -16.70 -2.61
CA VAL A 94 -9.12 -15.42 -1.98
C VAL A 94 -8.45 -14.50 -3.00
N ARG A 95 -7.47 -14.99 -3.78
CA ARG A 95 -6.84 -14.19 -4.84
C ARG A 95 -7.81 -13.70 -5.91
N LYS A 96 -8.75 -14.52 -6.34
CA LYS A 96 -9.74 -14.13 -7.35
C LYS A 96 -10.62 -12.99 -6.84
N VAL A 97 -11.10 -13.12 -5.61
CA VAL A 97 -11.95 -12.10 -4.99
C VAL A 97 -11.14 -10.82 -4.71
N TRP A 98 -9.91 -10.96 -4.21
CA TRP A 98 -8.97 -9.85 -4.05
C TRP A 98 -8.79 -9.04 -5.34
N ASN A 99 -8.51 -9.72 -6.46
CA ASN A 99 -8.34 -9.07 -7.77
C ASN A 99 -9.61 -8.32 -8.17
N ARG A 100 -10.77 -8.95 -7.97
CA ARG A 100 -12.06 -8.36 -8.32
C ARG A 100 -12.37 -7.13 -7.47
N MET A 101 -12.14 -7.18 -6.15
CA MET A 101 -12.35 -6.04 -5.27
C MET A 101 -11.44 -4.86 -5.64
N ASN A 102 -10.15 -5.12 -5.88
CA ASN A 102 -9.21 -4.09 -6.35
C ASN A 102 -9.67 -3.45 -7.66
N GLN A 103 -10.05 -4.27 -8.64
CA GLN A 103 -10.54 -3.79 -9.92
C GLN A 103 -11.76 -2.89 -9.75
N ILE A 104 -12.72 -3.26 -8.89
CA ILE A 104 -13.94 -2.48 -8.64
C ILE A 104 -13.60 -1.15 -7.99
N ILE A 105 -12.77 -1.13 -6.93
CA ILE A 105 -12.45 0.10 -6.20
C ILE A 105 -11.64 1.05 -7.07
N ILE A 106 -10.63 0.56 -7.80
CA ILE A 106 -9.84 1.39 -8.71
C ILE A 106 -10.74 1.95 -9.83
N GLY A 107 -11.63 1.13 -10.39
CA GLY A 107 -12.61 1.59 -11.37
C GLY A 107 -13.52 2.68 -10.82
N PHE A 108 -14.04 2.49 -9.60
CA PHE A 108 -14.85 3.50 -8.90
C PHE A 108 -14.09 4.81 -8.69
N MET A 109 -12.85 4.76 -8.20
CA MET A 109 -12.05 5.97 -7.99
C MET A 109 -11.82 6.73 -9.29
N LEU A 110 -11.52 6.03 -10.39
CA LEU A 110 -11.33 6.65 -11.69
C LEU A 110 -12.63 7.23 -12.27
N GLU A 111 -13.78 6.62 -11.98
CA GLU A 111 -15.09 7.13 -12.38
C GLU A 111 -15.48 8.40 -11.60
N GLN A 112 -15.27 8.40 -10.27
CA GLN A 112 -15.61 9.53 -9.40
C GLN A 112 -14.60 10.68 -9.49
N TYR A 113 -13.33 10.36 -9.74
CA TYR A 113 -12.21 11.32 -9.80
C TYR A 113 -11.51 11.26 -11.17
N PRO A 114 -12.21 11.58 -12.28
CA PRO A 114 -11.71 11.36 -13.63
C PRO A 114 -10.65 12.36 -14.08
N ASP A 115 -10.53 13.51 -13.39
CA ASP A 115 -9.62 14.60 -13.77
C ASP A 115 -8.27 14.46 -13.05
N PRO A 116 -7.22 13.99 -13.73
CA PRO A 116 -5.90 13.81 -13.11
C PRO A 116 -5.23 15.14 -12.79
N GLU A 117 -5.68 16.29 -13.32
CA GLU A 117 -5.11 17.59 -12.95
C GLU A 117 -5.63 18.09 -11.59
N LYS A 118 -6.78 17.57 -11.16
CA LYS A 118 -7.40 17.87 -9.85
C LYS A 118 -7.09 16.83 -8.79
N HIS A 119 -7.08 15.56 -9.14
CA HIS A 119 -6.95 14.48 -8.17
C HIS A 119 -5.70 13.63 -8.43
N LEU A 120 -5.01 13.26 -7.36
CA LEU A 120 -3.98 12.22 -7.38
C LEU A 120 -4.58 10.95 -6.77
N ILE A 121 -4.68 9.89 -7.58
CA ILE A 121 -5.17 8.58 -7.14
C ILE A 121 -3.95 7.69 -6.89
N LEU A 122 -3.86 7.12 -5.69
CA LEU A 122 -2.89 6.11 -5.33
C LEU A 122 -3.61 4.82 -4.98
N ALA A 123 -3.14 3.71 -5.55
CA ALA A 123 -3.57 2.38 -5.19
C ALA A 123 -2.35 1.45 -5.15
N GLY A 124 -2.22 0.65 -4.11
CA GLY A 124 -1.06 -0.21 -3.97
C GLY A 124 -1.12 -1.13 -2.77
N GLU A 125 -0.33 -2.19 -2.83
CA GLU A 125 -0.13 -3.11 -1.71
C GLU A 125 0.86 -2.50 -0.74
N ALA A 126 0.45 -2.36 0.51
CA ALA A 126 1.36 -2.14 1.61
C ALA A 126 1.86 -3.51 2.05
N SER A 127 3.13 -3.78 1.77
CA SER A 127 3.85 -4.88 2.38
C SER A 127 4.74 -4.30 3.47
N LEU A 128 4.64 -4.84 4.68
CA LEU A 128 5.41 -4.31 5.80
C LEU A 128 6.91 -4.49 5.67
N ASP A 129 7.58 -3.54 6.30
CA ASP A 129 9.00 -3.54 6.54
C ASP A 129 9.42 -4.84 7.24
N ALA A 130 10.32 -5.59 6.58
CA ALA A 130 10.89 -6.82 7.08
C ALA A 130 11.68 -6.64 8.39
N THR A 131 11.97 -5.40 8.79
CA THR A 131 12.72 -5.06 10.01
C THR A 131 11.92 -5.24 11.31
N TRP A 132 10.59 -5.42 11.26
CA TRP A 132 9.78 -5.57 12.47
C TRP A 132 10.06 -6.91 13.19
N PRO A 133 10.39 -6.90 14.50
CA PRO A 133 10.71 -8.12 15.25
C PRO A 133 9.55 -9.11 15.23
N ILE A 134 9.82 -10.39 14.93
CA ILE A 134 8.79 -11.44 14.93
C ILE A 134 8.10 -11.64 16.27
N THR A 135 8.76 -11.21 17.36
CA THR A 135 8.32 -11.35 18.74
C THR A 135 7.37 -10.25 19.21
N SER A 136 7.13 -9.20 18.42
CA SER A 136 6.21 -8.13 18.84
C SER A 136 4.76 -8.62 18.79
N ALA A 137 3.96 -8.26 19.79
CA ALA A 137 2.63 -8.86 19.99
C ALA A 137 1.65 -8.63 18.82
N GLY A 138 1.80 -7.54 18.07
CA GLY A 138 0.96 -7.25 16.89
C GLY A 138 1.37 -8.00 15.61
N VAL A 139 2.50 -8.73 15.60
CA VAL A 139 3.12 -9.24 14.35
C VAL A 139 2.31 -10.31 13.59
N PRO A 140 1.45 -11.13 14.21
CA PRO A 140 0.63 -12.09 13.46
C PRO A 140 -0.34 -11.42 12.47
N SER A 141 -0.93 -10.31 12.87
CA SER A 141 -1.90 -9.51 12.12
C SER A 141 -1.26 -8.36 11.36
N ILE A 142 -0.11 -7.85 11.80
CA ILE A 142 0.66 -6.87 11.01
C ILE A 142 0.95 -7.46 9.62
N ARG A 143 1.35 -8.72 9.48
CA ARG A 143 1.76 -9.32 8.18
C ARG A 143 0.60 -9.62 7.21
N MET A 144 -0.57 -9.03 7.40
CA MET A 144 -1.71 -9.16 6.51
C MET A 144 -1.41 -8.57 5.14
N LEU A 145 -1.88 -9.25 4.09
CA LEU A 145 -1.95 -8.64 2.76
C LEU A 145 -2.94 -7.48 2.82
N HIS A 146 -2.50 -6.29 2.43
CA HIS A 146 -3.26 -5.06 2.59
C HIS A 146 -3.06 -4.15 1.38
N ASN A 147 -4.14 -3.79 0.69
CA ASN A 147 -4.10 -2.74 -0.33
C ASN A 147 -4.73 -1.44 0.17
N HIS A 148 -4.07 -0.33 -0.12
CA HIS A 148 -4.55 1.01 0.13
C HIS A 148 -5.11 1.62 -1.15
N PHE A 149 -6.15 2.44 -0.97
CA PHE A 149 -6.79 3.21 -2.04
C PHE A 149 -7.02 4.61 -1.51
N ILE A 150 -6.33 5.58 -2.07
CA ILE A 150 -6.26 6.94 -1.55
C ILE A 150 -6.43 7.91 -2.70
N VAL A 151 -7.25 8.93 -2.52
CA VAL A 151 -7.36 10.06 -3.43
C VAL A 151 -6.94 11.31 -2.70
N PHE A 152 -6.09 12.13 -3.31
CA PHE A 152 -5.70 13.44 -2.80
C PHE A 152 -6.20 14.54 -3.73
N ASP A 153 -6.65 15.65 -3.13
CA ASP A 153 -6.83 16.91 -3.85
C ASP A 153 -5.45 17.52 -4.15
N LYS A 154 -5.13 17.70 -5.43
CA LYS A 154 -3.87 18.31 -5.87
C LYS A 154 -3.76 19.77 -5.48
N GLN A 155 -4.86 20.49 -5.30
CA GLN A 155 -4.82 21.87 -4.79
C GLN A 155 -4.32 21.88 -3.36
N GLN A 156 -4.88 21.03 -2.48
CA GLN A 156 -4.40 20.87 -1.11
C GLN A 156 -2.91 20.51 -1.09
N LEU A 157 -2.46 19.56 -1.92
CA LEU A 157 -1.04 19.18 -2.02
C LEU A 157 -0.15 20.34 -2.49
N LYS A 158 -0.63 21.22 -3.38
CA LYS A 158 0.13 22.39 -3.86
C LYS A 158 0.28 23.46 -2.77
N GLU A 159 -0.77 23.65 -1.96
CA GLU A 159 -0.82 24.63 -0.88
C GLU A 159 -0.12 24.15 0.40
N ALA A 160 0.04 22.83 0.55
CA ALA A 160 0.71 22.21 1.68
C ALA A 160 2.21 22.58 1.75
N PRO A 161 2.74 22.81 2.96
CA PRO A 161 4.16 23.06 3.14
C PRO A 161 4.99 21.84 2.73
N LEU A 162 6.24 22.11 2.32
CA LEU A 162 7.22 21.04 2.15
C LEU A 162 7.50 20.39 3.50
N THR A 163 7.56 19.07 3.53
CA THR A 163 7.92 18.32 4.74
C THR A 163 9.38 18.60 5.13
N ASP A 164 9.66 18.63 6.43
CA ASP A 164 11.04 18.62 6.93
C ASP A 164 11.74 17.31 6.53
N THR A 165 12.78 17.42 5.70
CA THR A 165 13.57 16.27 5.23
C THR A 165 14.36 15.59 6.35
N ASN A 166 14.50 16.23 7.51
CA ASN A 166 15.13 15.63 8.69
C ASN A 166 14.11 14.97 9.65
N ASN A 167 12.82 15.00 9.31
CA ASN A 167 11.80 14.37 10.14
C ASN A 167 12.06 12.85 10.20
N PRO A 168 12.36 12.27 11.38
CA PRO A 168 12.66 10.85 11.50
C PRO A 168 11.47 9.94 11.15
N ASN A 169 10.25 10.50 11.12
CA ASN A 169 9.04 9.80 10.72
C ASN A 169 8.75 9.93 9.21
N LEU A 170 9.59 10.62 8.44
CA LEU A 170 9.55 10.58 6.97
C LEU A 170 9.96 9.17 6.50
N THR A 171 9.01 8.26 6.59
CA THR A 171 9.20 6.81 6.45
C THR A 171 8.55 6.31 5.17
N ASP A 172 8.74 7.03 4.07
CA ASP A 172 8.38 6.51 2.75
C ASP A 172 9.63 6.35 1.91
N GLY A 173 10.21 5.14 1.98
CA GLY A 173 10.87 4.42 0.89
C GLY A 173 12.05 5.04 0.12
N GLY A 174 12.36 6.33 0.24
CA GLY A 174 13.22 7.04 -0.73
C GLY A 174 14.41 7.78 -0.15
N GLN A 175 14.30 8.40 1.03
CA GLN A 175 15.38 9.26 1.54
C GLN A 175 16.33 8.54 2.52
N HIS A 176 15.82 7.53 3.23
CA HIS A 176 16.59 6.76 4.21
C HIS A 176 16.32 5.24 4.15
N SER A 177 15.63 4.76 3.11
CA SER A 177 15.38 3.32 3.02
C SER A 177 16.64 2.58 2.54
N LEU A 178 16.95 1.46 3.19
CA LEU A 178 18.02 0.56 2.73
C LEU A 178 17.78 0.09 1.29
N PHE A 179 16.51 0.00 0.88
CA PHE A 179 16.13 -0.38 -0.47
C PHE A 179 16.60 0.65 -1.52
N ALA A 180 16.26 1.92 -1.34
CA ALA A 180 16.69 2.97 -2.28
C ALA A 180 18.21 3.16 -2.25
N ALA A 181 18.84 3.02 -1.09
CA ALA A 181 20.28 3.22 -0.96
C ALA A 181 21.13 2.10 -1.60
N TYR A 182 20.65 0.85 -1.62
CA TYR A 182 21.48 -0.31 -2.00
C TYR A 182 20.85 -1.29 -2.98
N MET A 183 19.52 -1.32 -3.10
CA MET A 183 18.80 -2.36 -3.84
C MET A 183 18.15 -1.86 -5.13
N GLN A 184 18.13 -0.54 -5.38
CA GLN A 184 17.50 0.05 -6.55
C GLN A 184 18.02 -0.57 -7.86
N ASP A 185 19.34 -0.54 -8.08
CA ASP A 185 19.94 -1.04 -9.32
C ASP A 185 19.74 -2.55 -9.50
N VAL A 186 19.88 -3.31 -8.41
CA VAL A 186 19.67 -4.77 -8.41
C VAL A 186 18.22 -5.12 -8.74
N TYR A 187 17.26 -4.35 -8.19
CA TYR A 187 15.85 -4.58 -8.47
C TYR A 187 15.50 -4.17 -9.90
N VAL A 188 16.03 -3.05 -10.41
CA VAL A 188 15.88 -2.66 -11.83
C VAL A 188 16.45 -3.74 -12.76
N GLU A 189 17.63 -4.29 -12.45
CA GLU A 189 18.22 -5.39 -13.22
C GLU A 189 17.33 -6.64 -13.19
N PHE A 190 16.88 -7.08 -12.01
CA PHE A 190 15.93 -8.19 -11.88
C PHE A 190 14.69 -7.97 -12.77
N LEU A 191 14.12 -6.77 -12.73
CA LEU A 191 12.93 -6.44 -13.51
C LEU A 191 13.19 -6.46 -15.02
N SER A 192 14.37 -6.01 -15.47
CA SER A 192 14.76 -6.07 -16.87
C SER A 192 14.91 -7.50 -17.40
N SER A 193 15.13 -8.48 -16.50
CA SER A 193 15.13 -9.90 -16.84
C SER A 193 13.73 -10.51 -16.98
N LEU A 194 12.68 -9.82 -16.51
CA LEU A 194 11.31 -10.29 -16.62
C LEU A 194 10.72 -9.94 -17.99
N ASP A 195 10.05 -10.89 -18.63
CA ASP A 195 9.36 -10.67 -19.91
C ASP A 195 7.97 -10.04 -19.72
N LEU A 196 7.92 -8.83 -19.15
CA LEU A 196 6.68 -8.11 -18.85
C LEU A 196 6.06 -7.52 -20.14
N LYS A 197 4.79 -7.86 -20.39
CA LYS A 197 4.02 -7.40 -21.55
C LYS A 197 3.08 -6.26 -21.18
N ILE A 198 2.50 -6.30 -19.98
CA ILE A 198 1.49 -5.34 -19.51
C ILE A 198 2.12 -4.27 -18.63
N LEU A 199 2.99 -4.63 -17.68
CA LEU A 199 3.71 -3.70 -16.82
C LEU A 199 4.98 -3.24 -17.53
N LYS A 200 4.91 -2.16 -18.31
CA LYS A 200 6.05 -1.64 -19.07
C LYS A 200 6.90 -0.69 -18.23
N PRO A 201 8.20 -0.94 -18.03
CA PRO A 201 9.06 -0.07 -17.25
C PRO A 201 9.06 1.38 -17.78
N VAL A 202 9.06 2.34 -16.86
CA VAL A 202 9.19 3.78 -17.15
C VAL A 202 10.57 4.24 -16.69
N GLU A 203 11.25 5.03 -17.52
CA GLU A 203 12.60 5.51 -17.25
C GLU A 203 12.62 6.83 -16.44
N SER A 204 13.57 6.88 -15.50
CA SER A 204 14.00 8.00 -14.64
C SER A 204 13.00 9.13 -14.36
N ASP A 205 13.00 10.19 -15.16
CA ASP A 205 12.33 11.43 -14.80
C ASP A 205 10.81 11.35 -15.05
N ALA A 206 10.41 10.49 -16.00
CA ALA A 206 9.02 10.28 -16.36
C ALA A 206 8.24 9.49 -15.29
N SER A 207 8.93 8.81 -14.37
CA SER A 207 8.29 8.09 -13.27
C SER A 207 7.90 8.98 -12.09
N SER A 208 8.40 10.21 -12.03
CA SER A 208 8.17 11.11 -10.91
C SER A 208 6.94 12.01 -11.12
N LEU A 209 6.13 12.19 -10.08
CA LEU A 209 5.06 13.17 -10.06
C LEU A 209 5.66 14.57 -9.95
N ALA A 210 5.44 15.42 -10.96
CA ALA A 210 6.01 16.77 -11.01
C ALA A 210 5.76 17.64 -9.75
N LEU A 211 4.66 17.39 -9.03
CA LEU A 211 4.27 18.13 -7.84
C LEU A 211 5.09 17.77 -6.58
N THR A 212 5.45 16.49 -6.44
CA THR A 212 6.05 15.93 -5.21
C THR A 212 7.45 15.34 -5.45
N GLY A 213 7.79 15.08 -6.70
CA GLY A 213 8.96 14.32 -7.11
C GLY A 213 8.84 12.80 -6.87
N TYR A 214 7.73 12.30 -6.32
CA TYR A 214 7.57 10.88 -6.00
C TYR A 214 6.99 10.05 -7.15
N PRO A 215 7.33 8.76 -7.27
CA PRO A 215 8.43 8.09 -6.56
C PRO A 215 9.81 8.62 -6.99
N GLN A 216 10.71 8.79 -6.01
CA GLN A 216 12.11 9.17 -6.26
C GLN A 216 12.96 7.89 -6.30
N GLY A 217 13.44 7.51 -7.49
CA GLY A 217 14.34 6.36 -7.66
C GLY A 217 13.68 4.97 -7.51
N LEU A 218 12.40 4.88 -7.14
CA LEU A 218 11.73 3.58 -7.18
C LEU A 218 11.36 3.22 -8.62
N PRO A 219 11.63 1.98 -9.06
CA PRO A 219 11.19 1.55 -10.39
C PRO A 219 9.67 1.67 -10.51
N SER A 220 9.27 2.06 -11.70
CA SER A 220 7.88 2.38 -12.03
C SER A 220 7.52 1.78 -13.38
N TRP A 221 6.23 1.56 -13.60
CA TRP A 221 5.73 0.95 -14.82
C TRP A 221 4.43 1.60 -15.27
N GLU A 222 4.28 1.73 -16.58
CA GLU A 222 3.02 2.02 -17.21
C GLU A 222 2.23 0.72 -17.41
N ILE A 223 0.97 0.73 -16.99
CA ILE A 223 0.05 -0.38 -17.25
C ILE A 223 -0.49 -0.23 -18.67
N GLN A 224 0.04 -1.02 -19.60
CA GLN A 224 -0.44 -1.04 -20.99
C GLN A 224 -1.89 -1.47 -21.04
N GLY A 225 -2.73 -0.76 -21.80
CA GLY A 225 -4.18 -0.98 -21.81
C GLY A 225 -4.94 -0.35 -20.63
N GLY A 226 -4.24 0.34 -19.74
CA GLY A 226 -4.82 1.12 -18.64
C GLY A 226 -5.68 0.26 -17.70
N ILE A 227 -6.82 0.83 -17.27
CA ILE A 227 -7.69 0.20 -16.27
C ILE A 227 -8.28 -1.14 -16.74
N ASP A 228 -8.49 -1.32 -18.03
CA ASP A 228 -9.06 -2.56 -18.56
C ASP A 228 -8.11 -3.76 -18.37
N SER A 229 -6.81 -3.52 -18.27
CA SER A 229 -5.83 -4.57 -18.00
C SER A 229 -6.02 -5.22 -16.63
N LEU A 230 -6.65 -4.56 -15.65
CA LEU A 230 -6.97 -5.17 -14.36
C LEU A 230 -8.01 -6.30 -14.48
N LYS A 231 -8.78 -6.36 -15.59
CA LYS A 231 -9.67 -7.49 -15.93
C LYS A 231 -8.88 -8.69 -16.45
N ASN A 232 -7.69 -8.47 -16.99
CA ASN A 232 -6.84 -9.51 -17.53
C ASN A 232 -6.08 -10.22 -16.41
N ILE A 233 -6.16 -11.56 -16.36
CA ILE A 233 -5.42 -12.35 -15.39
C ILE A 233 -3.90 -12.22 -15.57
N ASP A 234 -3.42 -11.93 -16.78
CA ASP A 234 -1.99 -11.81 -17.05
C ASP A 234 -1.38 -10.56 -16.39
N PHE A 235 -2.15 -9.47 -16.26
CA PHE A 235 -1.72 -8.31 -15.46
C PHE A 235 -1.38 -8.74 -14.03
N TRP A 236 -2.27 -9.53 -13.43
CA TRP A 236 -2.09 -10.00 -12.07
C TRP A 236 -0.93 -10.99 -11.95
N LYS A 237 -0.62 -11.79 -12.97
CA LYS A 237 0.57 -12.65 -12.99
C LYS A 237 1.86 -11.82 -13.03
N GLU A 238 1.90 -10.78 -13.86
CA GLU A 238 3.04 -9.86 -13.93
C GLU A 238 3.22 -9.09 -12.62
N TYR A 239 2.11 -8.63 -12.02
CA TYR A 239 2.12 -7.99 -10.69
C TYR A 239 2.73 -8.90 -9.62
N ASP A 240 2.37 -10.19 -9.60
CA ASP A 240 2.98 -11.17 -8.69
C ASP A 240 4.48 -11.36 -8.93
N GLN A 241 4.95 -11.27 -10.18
CA GLN A 241 6.38 -11.40 -10.51
C GLN A 241 7.18 -10.21 -10.00
N VAL A 242 6.66 -8.99 -10.17
CA VAL A 242 7.25 -7.77 -9.63
C VAL A 242 7.38 -7.90 -8.10
N LEU A 243 6.28 -8.18 -7.39
CA LEU A 243 6.29 -8.32 -5.93
C LEU A 243 7.19 -9.46 -5.41
N LYS A 244 7.36 -10.54 -6.18
CA LYS A 244 8.24 -11.65 -5.81
C LYS A 244 9.68 -11.17 -5.60
N GLY A 245 10.19 -10.31 -6.49
CA GLY A 245 11.53 -9.76 -6.36
C GLY A 245 11.68 -8.98 -5.05
N PHE A 246 10.75 -8.06 -4.77
CA PHE A 246 10.81 -7.18 -3.60
C PHE A 246 10.92 -7.96 -2.27
N LEU A 247 10.14 -9.03 -2.11
CA LEU A 247 10.12 -9.82 -0.86
C LEU A 247 11.24 -10.84 -0.74
N ASP A 248 11.83 -11.28 -1.85
CA ASP A 248 12.98 -12.20 -1.82
C ASP A 248 14.28 -11.45 -1.48
N PHE A 249 14.38 -10.14 -1.77
CA PHE A 249 15.53 -9.31 -1.40
C PHE A 249 15.66 -9.02 0.11
N HIS A 250 14.58 -9.14 0.87
CA HIS A 250 14.60 -9.05 2.33
C HIS A 250 14.98 -10.37 3.04
N ARG A 251 15.40 -11.41 2.30
CA ARG A 251 15.72 -12.74 2.86
C ARG A 251 17.19 -12.96 3.22
N THR A 252 18.07 -12.06 2.79
CA THR A 252 19.52 -12.11 3.03
C THR A 252 19.93 -11.07 4.03
#